data_AF-C0QJD3-F1
#
_entry.id   AF-C0QJD3-F1
#
_cell.length_a   1.000
_cell.length_b   1.000
_cell.length_c   1.000
_cell.angle_alpha   90.00
_cell.angle_beta   90.00
_cell.angle_gamma   90.00
#
_symmetry.space_group_name_H-M   'P 1'
#
loop_
_entity.id
_entity.type
_entity.pdbx_description
1 polymer ?
#
loop_
_entity_poly.entity_id
_entity_poly.type
_entity_poly.pdbx_seq_one_letter_code
_entity_poly.pdbx_strand_id
1 'polypeptide(L)'
;MLKKIISGGQTGADRAALDTAIKFNIAHGGWVPFGRCAEDGVLPDRYLMQEMPTDSYPKRTEQNVKDAQATLIITRGPLTGGSLLTKKLALRHKKPCTHINLATIDEFEAAVILNSFLLDYTVEILNVAGPRASNDPGIYRDVKAILETMIYMQLMETGPEDLKGEEFILLERKASSVAKTVEGAVGFLVKDLNLRTRSLIANSRDANIAALYFSMADYLKVKLALDAGNKALLDDCARIEGKESLDIEDAAMVILKKLKGRLERDHVLRVVP
;
A
#
# COMPACT_ATOMS: atom_id res chain seq x y z
N MET A 1 12.12 7.28 4.07
CA MET A 1 10.90 6.64 3.54
C MET A 1 11.27 5.65 2.44
N LEU A 2 10.50 4.57 2.32
CA LEU A 2 10.66 3.61 1.23
C LEU A 2 10.37 4.28 -0.13
N LYS A 3 11.28 4.08 -1.09
CA LYS A 3 11.10 4.50 -2.48
C LYS A 3 10.52 3.37 -3.33
N LYS A 4 10.83 2.11 -2.98
CA LYS A 4 10.35 0.94 -3.71
C LYS A 4 10.12 -0.27 -2.80
N ILE A 5 9.03 -0.99 -3.05
CA ILE A 5 8.76 -2.30 -2.46
C ILE A 5 8.81 -3.34 -3.58
N ILE A 6 9.58 -4.41 -3.39
CA ILE A 6 9.61 -5.54 -4.33
C ILE A 6 9.19 -6.84 -3.65
N SER A 7 8.64 -7.77 -4.43
CA SER A 7 8.31 -9.12 -3.96
C SER A 7 8.38 -10.14 -5.09
N GLY A 8 8.11 -11.41 -4.78
CA GLY A 8 8.03 -12.49 -5.77
C GLY A 8 6.67 -12.66 -6.43
N GLY A 9 5.70 -11.77 -6.17
CA GLY A 9 4.36 -11.80 -6.76
C GLY A 9 3.47 -12.98 -6.36
N GLN A 10 3.92 -13.87 -5.46
CA GLN A 10 3.10 -14.97 -4.95
C GLN A 10 1.87 -14.45 -4.19
N THR A 11 0.84 -15.28 -3.97
CA THR A 11 -0.24 -14.95 -3.02
C THR A 11 0.30 -14.79 -1.60
N GLY A 12 -0.54 -14.31 -0.67
CA GLY A 12 -0.12 -14.11 0.72
C GLY A 12 0.77 -12.88 0.86
N ALA A 13 1.92 -13.03 1.50
CA ALA A 13 2.79 -11.92 1.88
C ALA A 13 3.31 -11.11 0.68
N ASP A 14 3.72 -11.79 -0.40
CA ASP A 14 4.26 -11.14 -1.59
C ASP A 14 3.22 -10.22 -2.24
N ARG A 15 1.94 -10.64 -2.29
CA ARG A 15 0.86 -9.86 -2.87
C ARG A 15 0.45 -8.69 -2.00
N ALA A 16 0.38 -8.90 -0.68
CA ALA A 16 0.11 -7.84 0.28
C ALA A 16 1.12 -6.69 0.15
N ALA A 17 2.40 -7.01 -0.01
CA ALA A 17 3.44 -6.01 -0.20
C ALA A 17 3.24 -5.16 -1.48
N LEU A 18 2.90 -5.79 -2.60
CA LEU A 18 2.64 -5.08 -3.86
C LEU A 18 1.36 -4.24 -3.76
N ASP A 19 0.30 -4.77 -3.17
CA ASP A 19 -0.96 -4.06 -3.00
C ASP A 19 -0.81 -2.86 -2.07
N THR A 20 -0.03 -2.96 -0.99
CA THR A 20 0.31 -1.81 -0.13
C THR A 20 1.10 -0.75 -0.90
N ALA A 21 2.09 -1.17 -1.70
CA ALA A 21 2.88 -0.23 -2.49
C ALA A 21 2.00 0.53 -3.51
N ILE A 22 1.13 -0.19 -4.22
CA ILE A 22 0.14 0.40 -5.14
C ILE A 22 -0.79 1.36 -4.39
N LYS A 23 -1.32 0.97 -3.22
CA LYS A 23 -2.21 1.80 -2.40
C LYS A 23 -1.58 3.17 -2.13
N PHE A 24 -0.31 3.21 -1.73
CA PHE A 24 0.39 4.45 -1.34
C PHE A 24 1.24 5.09 -2.45
N ASN A 25 1.08 4.68 -3.71
CA ASN A 25 1.90 5.17 -4.85
C ASN A 25 3.42 5.01 -4.62
N ILE A 26 3.83 4.04 -3.82
CA ILE A 26 5.23 3.65 -3.69
C ILE A 26 5.58 2.82 -4.93
N ALA A 27 6.75 3.04 -5.52
CA ALA A 27 7.16 2.23 -6.66
C ALA A 27 7.15 0.75 -6.27
N HIS A 28 6.68 -0.11 -7.16
CA HIS A 28 6.61 -1.54 -6.89
C HIS A 28 7.23 -2.37 -8.02
N GLY A 29 7.43 -3.65 -7.77
CA GLY A 29 7.82 -4.62 -8.79
C GLY A 29 8.52 -5.83 -8.18
N GLY A 30 9.53 -6.32 -8.88
CA GLY A 30 10.30 -7.50 -8.48
C GLY A 30 10.25 -8.56 -9.58
N TRP A 31 10.84 -9.70 -9.26
CA TRP A 31 11.03 -10.81 -10.17
C TRP A 31 10.04 -11.93 -9.89
N VAL A 32 9.39 -12.38 -10.96
CA VAL A 32 8.46 -13.52 -10.97
C VAL A 32 9.01 -14.63 -11.87
N PRO A 33 8.57 -15.89 -11.71
CA PRO A 33 8.89 -16.94 -12.66
C PRO A 33 8.45 -16.58 -14.08
N PHE A 34 9.09 -17.20 -15.09
CA PHE A 34 8.61 -17.15 -16.48
C PHE A 34 7.11 -17.50 -16.55
N GLY A 35 6.34 -16.75 -17.32
CA GLY A 35 4.88 -16.89 -17.41
C GLY A 35 4.12 -16.24 -16.23
N ARG A 36 4.81 -15.47 -15.39
CA ARG A 36 4.25 -14.77 -14.22
C ARG A 36 3.47 -15.68 -13.27
N CYS A 37 3.91 -16.93 -13.11
CA CYS A 37 3.18 -17.94 -12.36
C CYS A 37 3.13 -17.66 -10.85
N ALA A 38 1.93 -17.75 -10.28
CA ALA A 38 1.62 -17.78 -8.85
C ALA A 38 0.69 -18.98 -8.55
N GLU A 39 0.36 -19.24 -7.28
CA GLU A 39 -0.51 -20.38 -6.93
C GLU A 39 -1.95 -20.22 -7.43
N ASP A 40 -2.40 -18.98 -7.61
CA ASP A 40 -3.73 -18.60 -8.10
C ASP A 40 -3.77 -18.41 -9.62
N GLY A 41 -2.70 -18.78 -10.32
CA GLY A 41 -2.59 -18.68 -11.78
C GLY A 41 -1.61 -17.60 -12.22
N VAL A 42 -1.92 -16.93 -13.33
CA VAL A 42 -1.06 -15.87 -13.90
C VAL A 42 -1.25 -14.57 -13.11
N LEU A 43 -0.15 -13.99 -12.63
CA LEU A 43 -0.17 -12.71 -11.93
C LEU A 43 -0.72 -11.60 -12.83
N PRO A 44 -1.77 -10.86 -12.42
CA PRO A 44 -2.38 -9.81 -13.25
C PRO A 44 -1.40 -8.71 -13.69
N ASP A 45 -1.69 -8.06 -14.82
CA ASP A 45 -0.82 -7.03 -15.43
C ASP A 45 -0.72 -5.74 -14.62
N ARG A 46 -1.65 -5.52 -13.68
CA ARG A 46 -1.58 -4.38 -12.75
C ARG A 46 -0.32 -4.38 -11.88
N TYR A 47 0.35 -5.53 -11.75
CA TYR A 47 1.61 -5.68 -11.03
C TYR A 47 2.79 -5.52 -11.98
N LEU A 48 3.59 -4.46 -11.79
CA LEU A 48 4.74 -4.11 -12.63
C LEU A 48 5.96 -5.00 -12.35
N MET A 49 5.88 -6.27 -12.76
CA MET A 49 6.90 -7.29 -12.49
C MET A 49 7.81 -7.56 -13.69
N GLN A 50 9.00 -8.07 -13.41
CA GLN A 50 9.98 -8.56 -14.37
C GLN A 50 9.98 -10.09 -14.36
N GLU A 51 9.90 -10.71 -15.53
CA GLU A 51 9.96 -12.16 -15.65
C GLU A 51 11.40 -12.66 -15.64
N MET A 52 11.66 -13.67 -14.83
CA MET A 52 12.88 -14.45 -14.97
C MET A 52 12.86 -15.22 -16.30
N PRO A 53 14.02 -15.50 -16.91
CA PRO A 53 14.11 -16.38 -18.08
C PRO A 53 13.81 -17.86 -17.77
N THR A 54 13.36 -18.18 -16.55
CA THR A 54 13.07 -19.53 -16.08
C THR A 54 11.84 -19.50 -15.17
N ASP A 55 11.13 -20.61 -15.07
CA ASP A 55 10.01 -20.83 -14.14
C ASP A 55 10.46 -21.13 -12.68
N SER A 56 11.77 -21.06 -12.39
CA SER A 56 12.33 -21.46 -11.10
C SER A 56 12.02 -20.47 -9.97
N TYR A 57 11.19 -20.91 -9.02
CA TYR A 57 10.90 -20.17 -7.78
C TYR A 57 12.16 -19.79 -6.97
N PRO A 58 13.14 -20.67 -6.73
CA PRO A 58 14.38 -20.28 -6.06
C PRO A 58 15.14 -19.15 -6.76
N LYS A 59 15.20 -19.16 -8.11
CA LYS A 59 15.94 -18.14 -8.87
C LYS A 59 15.30 -16.76 -8.77
N ARG A 60 13.96 -16.66 -8.88
CA ARG A 60 13.27 -15.37 -8.68
C ARG A 60 13.41 -14.88 -7.24
N THR A 61 13.40 -15.77 -6.25
CA THR A 61 13.62 -15.40 -4.84
C THR A 61 15.02 -14.83 -4.63
N GLU A 62 16.04 -15.48 -5.20
CA GLU A 62 17.41 -14.99 -5.12
C GLU A 62 17.58 -13.63 -5.81
N GLN A 63 16.95 -13.44 -6.96
CA GLN A 63 17.03 -12.18 -7.68
C GLN A 63 16.38 -11.02 -6.90
N ASN A 64 15.20 -11.24 -6.30
CA ASN A 64 14.56 -10.25 -5.42
C ASN A 64 15.42 -9.89 -4.20
N VAL A 65 16.12 -10.86 -3.61
CA VAL A 65 17.07 -10.58 -2.51
C VAL A 65 18.25 -9.73 -2.98
N LYS A 66 18.79 -9.99 -4.18
CA LYS A 66 19.93 -9.25 -4.74
C LYS A 66 19.58 -7.79 -5.05
N ASP A 67 18.40 -7.57 -5.64
CA ASP A 67 17.98 -6.26 -6.15
C ASP A 67 17.37 -5.34 -5.08
N ALA A 68 17.12 -5.86 -3.88
CA ALA A 68 16.77 -5.04 -2.73
C ALA A 68 17.99 -4.63 -1.89
N GLN A 69 17.83 -3.56 -1.11
CA GLN A 69 18.79 -3.19 -0.08
C GLN A 69 18.64 -4.05 1.17
N ALA A 70 17.40 -4.42 1.51
CA ALA A 70 17.10 -5.29 2.64
C ALA A 70 15.91 -6.21 2.34
N THR A 71 15.78 -7.29 3.12
CA THR A 71 14.65 -8.22 3.01
C THR A 71 13.89 -8.35 4.33
N LEU A 72 12.59 -8.05 4.29
CA LEU A 72 11.63 -8.36 5.33
C LEU A 72 11.01 -9.74 5.06
N ILE A 73 10.99 -10.60 6.07
CA ILE A 73 10.27 -11.87 6.04
C ILE A 73 9.23 -11.87 7.15
N ILE A 74 7.95 -12.08 6.81
CA ILE A 74 6.88 -12.20 7.81
C ILE A 74 6.30 -13.62 7.73
N THR A 75 6.21 -14.28 8.88
CA THR A 75 5.60 -15.62 9.00
C THR A 75 4.80 -15.73 10.29
N ARG A 76 3.94 -16.75 10.38
CA ARG A 76 3.37 -17.24 11.64
C ARG A 76 4.02 -18.55 12.02
N GLY A 77 4.88 -18.51 13.04
CA GLY A 77 5.75 -19.61 13.42
C GLY A 77 7.11 -19.57 12.71
N PRO A 78 7.89 -20.66 12.81
CA PRO A 78 9.26 -20.73 12.31
C PRO A 78 9.34 -20.65 10.77
N LEU A 79 10.49 -20.19 10.26
CA LEU A 79 10.76 -20.14 8.83
C LEU A 79 10.82 -21.56 8.24
N THR A 80 9.99 -21.81 7.23
CA THR A 80 9.99 -23.06 6.45
C THR A 80 9.97 -22.77 4.95
N GLY A 81 10.22 -23.79 4.13
CA GLY A 81 10.08 -23.73 2.67
C GLY A 81 10.75 -22.51 2.01
N GLY A 82 9.97 -21.79 1.20
CA GLY A 82 10.42 -20.59 0.49
C GLY A 82 10.92 -19.47 1.39
N SER A 83 10.28 -19.22 2.54
CA SER A 83 10.69 -18.18 3.48
C SER A 83 12.04 -18.48 4.12
N LEU A 84 12.30 -19.75 4.47
CA LEU A 84 13.61 -20.18 4.96
C LEU A 84 14.70 -20.04 3.88
N LEU A 85 14.37 -20.38 2.64
CA LEU A 85 15.27 -20.17 1.50
C LEU A 85 15.60 -18.67 1.35
N THR A 86 14.61 -17.78 1.43
CA THR A 86 14.83 -16.33 1.37
C THR A 86 15.83 -15.86 2.44
N LYS A 87 15.67 -16.31 3.69
CA LYS A 87 16.62 -15.97 4.77
C LYS A 87 18.02 -16.46 4.46
N LYS A 88 18.17 -17.70 4.00
CA LYS A 88 19.48 -18.28 3.61
C LYS A 88 20.13 -17.50 2.47
N LEU A 89 19.35 -17.05 1.49
CA LEU A 89 19.84 -16.25 0.36
C LEU A 89 20.26 -14.85 0.80
N ALA A 90 19.49 -14.20 1.68
CA ALA A 90 19.86 -12.89 2.23
C ALA A 90 21.19 -12.96 2.98
N LEU A 91 21.36 -13.99 3.83
CA LEU A 91 22.64 -14.24 4.52
C LEU A 91 23.79 -14.50 3.53
N ARG A 92 23.56 -15.34 2.52
CA ARG A 92 24.57 -15.65 1.49
C ARG A 92 25.03 -14.39 0.74
N HIS A 93 24.10 -13.51 0.40
CA HIS A 93 24.38 -12.26 -0.33
C HIS A 93 24.74 -11.09 0.57
N LYS A 94 24.91 -11.33 1.89
CA LYS A 94 25.23 -10.30 2.90
C LYS A 94 24.25 -9.12 2.88
N LYS A 95 22.97 -9.40 2.60
CA LYS A 95 21.89 -8.42 2.62
C LYS A 95 21.25 -8.38 4.00
N PRO A 96 21.03 -7.18 4.59
CA PRO A 96 20.24 -7.02 5.80
C PRO A 96 18.89 -7.75 5.67
N CYS A 97 18.53 -8.51 6.70
CA CYS A 97 17.28 -9.26 6.69
C CYS A 97 16.68 -9.39 8.08
N THR A 98 15.47 -8.86 8.23
CA THR A 98 14.65 -8.99 9.43
C THR A 98 13.58 -10.06 9.23
N HIS A 99 13.34 -10.86 10.27
CA HIS A 99 12.26 -11.84 10.31
C HIS A 99 11.31 -11.47 11.45
N ILE A 100 10.05 -11.29 11.10
CA ILE A 100 8.95 -11.05 12.03
C ILE A 100 8.12 -12.32 12.14
N ASN A 101 7.93 -12.78 13.37
CA ASN A 101 7.14 -13.97 13.68
C ASN A 101 5.84 -13.59 14.41
N LEU A 102 4.73 -13.65 13.71
CA LEU A 102 3.40 -13.31 14.23
C LEU A 102 2.80 -14.35 15.18
N ALA A 103 3.53 -15.43 15.48
CA ALA A 103 3.18 -16.32 16.59
C ALA A 103 3.69 -15.79 17.94
N THR A 104 4.56 -14.79 17.96
CA THR A 104 5.21 -14.28 19.18
C THR A 104 4.99 -12.80 19.44
N ILE A 105 4.60 -12.03 18.42
CA ILE A 105 4.34 -10.59 18.52
C ILE A 105 3.09 -10.22 17.71
N ASP A 106 2.46 -9.11 18.07
CA ASP A 106 1.30 -8.56 17.34
C ASP A 106 1.71 -7.66 16.15
N GLU A 107 0.72 -7.24 15.35
CA GLU A 107 0.98 -6.43 14.14
C GLU A 107 1.56 -5.05 14.43
N PHE A 108 1.22 -4.44 15.57
CA PHE A 108 1.72 -3.11 15.92
C PHE A 108 3.19 -3.18 16.33
N GLU A 109 3.54 -4.14 17.20
CA GLU A 109 4.94 -4.40 17.58
C GLU A 109 5.78 -4.77 16.35
N ALA A 110 5.23 -5.59 15.45
CA ALA A 110 5.85 -5.90 14.16
C ALA A 110 6.13 -4.65 13.31
N ALA A 111 5.20 -3.70 13.23
CA ALA A 111 5.38 -2.46 12.51
C ALA A 111 6.48 -1.57 13.12
N VAL A 112 6.57 -1.51 14.45
CA VAL A 112 7.65 -0.79 15.15
C VAL A 112 9.01 -1.41 14.85
N ILE A 113 9.13 -2.74 14.96
CA ILE A 113 10.38 -3.47 14.64
C ILE A 113 10.78 -3.23 13.18
N LEU A 114 9.82 -3.28 12.26
CA LEU A 114 10.07 -2.98 10.86
C LEU A 114 10.57 -1.54 10.68
N ASN A 115 9.90 -0.54 11.27
CA ASN A 115 10.30 0.85 11.13
C ASN A 115 11.73 1.07 11.60
N SER A 116 12.07 0.58 12.80
CA SER A 116 13.44 0.66 13.33
C SER A 116 14.45 0.00 12.39
N PHE A 117 14.14 -1.19 11.88
CA PHE A 117 15.01 -1.88 10.92
C PHE A 117 15.23 -1.08 9.62
N LEU A 118 14.21 -0.42 9.10
CA LEU A 118 14.35 0.41 7.89
C LEU A 118 15.23 1.64 8.14
N LEU A 119 15.11 2.25 9.33
CA LEU A 119 15.92 3.40 9.73
C LEU A 119 17.39 3.01 9.94
N ASP A 120 17.65 1.95 10.72
CA ASP A 120 19.00 1.48 11.04
C ASP A 120 19.83 1.16 9.79
N TYR A 121 19.20 0.61 8.76
CA TYR A 121 19.85 0.24 7.50
C TYR A 121 19.62 1.25 6.37
N THR A 122 18.94 2.38 6.63
CA THR A 122 18.60 3.41 5.63
C THR A 122 17.99 2.80 4.36
N VAL A 123 17.00 1.93 4.55
CA VAL A 123 16.42 1.13 3.46
C VAL A 123 15.45 1.99 2.65
N GLU A 124 15.70 2.09 1.35
CA GLU A 124 14.83 2.71 0.34
C GLU A 124 14.16 1.66 -0.57
N ILE A 125 14.80 0.51 -0.80
CA ILE A 125 14.30 -0.61 -1.60
C ILE A 125 14.18 -1.85 -0.72
N LEU A 126 12.94 -2.20 -0.36
CA LEU A 126 12.63 -3.33 0.51
C LEU A 126 12.07 -4.50 -0.30
N ASN A 127 12.71 -5.67 -0.18
CA ASN A 127 12.09 -6.92 -0.59
C ASN A 127 11.21 -7.45 0.55
N VAL A 128 9.97 -7.81 0.27
CA VAL A 128 9.06 -8.43 1.24
C VAL A 128 8.78 -9.86 0.80
N ALA A 129 8.87 -10.79 1.75
CA ALA A 129 8.64 -12.20 1.53
C ALA A 129 7.84 -12.83 2.67
N GLY A 130 7.18 -13.94 2.38
CA GLY A 130 6.48 -14.75 3.37
C GLY A 130 5.79 -15.95 2.75
N PRO A 131 4.96 -16.68 3.51
CA PRO A 131 4.23 -17.81 3.01
C PRO A 131 3.16 -17.34 2.01
N ARG A 132 2.83 -18.26 1.09
CA ARG A 132 1.69 -18.15 0.19
C ARG A 132 0.37 -18.35 0.93
N ALA A 133 -0.74 -17.84 0.38
CA ALA A 133 -2.03 -17.86 1.06
C ALA A 133 -2.52 -19.29 1.37
N SER A 134 -2.23 -20.28 0.51
CA SER A 134 -2.56 -21.68 0.80
C SER A 134 -1.90 -22.24 2.06
N ASN A 135 -0.74 -21.70 2.46
CA ASN A 135 -0.01 -22.15 3.65
C ASN A 135 -0.44 -21.36 4.89
N ASP A 136 -0.79 -20.09 4.73
CA ASP A 136 -1.29 -19.23 5.80
C ASP A 136 -2.34 -18.26 5.22
N PRO A 137 -3.64 -18.57 5.34
CA PRO A 137 -4.70 -17.74 4.77
C PRO A 137 -4.81 -16.34 5.39
N GLY A 138 -4.29 -16.13 6.60
CA GLY A 138 -4.32 -14.84 7.30
C GLY A 138 -3.20 -13.89 6.88
N ILE A 139 -2.07 -14.43 6.41
CA ILE A 139 -0.81 -13.67 6.28
C ILE A 139 -0.90 -12.45 5.37
N TYR A 140 -1.76 -12.47 4.35
CA TYR A 140 -1.95 -11.33 3.46
C TYR A 140 -2.42 -10.10 4.26
N ARG A 141 -3.42 -10.28 5.13
CA ARG A 141 -4.02 -9.19 5.90
C ARG A 141 -3.01 -8.61 6.89
N ASP A 142 -2.29 -9.49 7.58
CA ASP A 142 -1.32 -9.09 8.59
C ASP A 142 -0.15 -8.33 7.96
N VAL A 143 0.42 -8.85 6.86
CA VAL A 143 1.52 -8.17 6.14
C VAL A 143 1.08 -6.80 5.65
N LYS A 144 -0.13 -6.71 5.08
CA LYS A 144 -0.70 -5.43 4.65
C LYS A 144 -0.77 -4.48 5.85
N ALA A 145 -1.44 -4.87 6.94
CA ALA A 145 -1.63 -4.04 8.13
C ALA A 145 -0.31 -3.54 8.74
N ILE A 146 0.71 -4.42 8.83
CA ILE A 146 2.04 -4.07 9.34
C ILE A 146 2.71 -3.00 8.46
N LEU A 147 2.66 -3.18 7.13
CA LEU A 147 3.23 -2.23 6.19
C LEU A 147 2.49 -0.88 6.22
N GLU A 148 1.16 -0.88 6.28
CA GLU A 148 0.39 0.38 6.37
C GLU A 148 0.69 1.12 7.68
N THR A 149 0.71 0.39 8.80
CA THR A 149 1.03 0.94 10.13
C THR A 149 2.42 1.58 10.13
N MET A 150 3.42 0.90 9.57
CA MET A 150 4.77 1.44 9.43
C MET A 150 4.80 2.70 8.55
N ILE A 151 4.07 2.72 7.43
CA ILE A 151 3.97 3.91 6.58
C ILE A 151 3.33 5.08 7.33
N TYR A 152 2.26 4.84 8.10
CA TYR A 152 1.63 5.87 8.93
C TYR A 152 2.60 6.41 9.99
N MET A 153 3.38 5.56 10.65
CA MET A 153 4.41 5.98 11.60
C MET A 153 5.43 6.92 10.94
N GLN A 154 5.94 6.57 9.76
CA GLN A 154 6.89 7.41 9.02
C GLN A 154 6.30 8.78 8.67
N LEU A 155 5.01 8.83 8.30
CA LEU A 155 4.32 10.10 7.99
C LEU A 155 4.14 10.98 9.23
N MET A 156 3.91 10.38 10.40
CA MET A 156 3.80 11.12 11.66
C MET A 156 5.14 11.71 12.10
N GLU A 157 6.25 11.01 11.85
CA GLU A 157 7.60 11.45 12.23
C GLU A 157 8.13 12.57 11.32
N THR A 158 7.93 12.47 10.01
CA THR A 158 8.44 13.49 9.08
C THR A 158 7.55 14.73 9.03
N GLY A 159 6.25 14.57 9.33
CA GLY A 159 5.23 15.50 8.87
C GLY A 159 5.23 15.58 7.33
N PRO A 160 4.12 15.95 6.69
CA PRO A 160 4.20 16.29 5.28
C PRO A 160 4.87 17.65 5.13
N GLU A 161 6.11 17.68 4.63
CA GLU A 161 6.88 18.92 4.36
C GLU A 161 6.04 19.96 3.59
N ASP A 162 5.11 19.49 2.74
CA ASP A 162 4.27 20.31 1.85
C ASP A 162 2.78 20.41 2.25
N LEU A 163 2.31 19.71 3.29
CA LEU A 163 0.87 19.75 3.70
C LEU A 163 0.75 20.35 5.10
N LYS A 164 0.29 21.59 5.18
CA LYS A 164 -0.10 22.18 6.47
C LYS A 164 -1.39 21.49 6.95
N GLY A 165 -1.24 20.47 7.79
CA GLY A 165 -2.35 19.61 8.26
C GLY A 165 -3.53 20.35 8.90
N GLU A 166 -3.32 21.60 9.35
CA GLU A 166 -4.36 22.50 9.87
C GLU A 166 -5.58 22.64 8.95
N GLU A 167 -5.41 22.58 7.62
CA GLU A 167 -6.53 22.72 6.68
C GLU A 167 -7.52 21.56 6.75
N PHE A 168 -7.06 20.35 7.07
CA PHE A 168 -7.91 19.15 7.12
C PHE A 168 -8.57 18.96 8.49
N ILE A 169 -8.00 19.54 9.55
CA ILE A 169 -8.55 19.50 10.91
C ILE A 169 -9.94 20.16 10.96
N LEU A 170 -10.15 21.20 10.16
CA LEU A 170 -11.39 21.99 10.15
C LEU A 170 -12.50 21.40 9.27
N LEU A 171 -12.29 20.25 8.62
CA LEU A 171 -13.30 19.63 7.79
C LEU A 171 -14.43 19.04 8.65
N GLU A 172 -15.67 19.40 8.35
CA GLU A 172 -16.84 18.84 9.02
C GLU A 172 -16.96 17.35 8.70
N ARG A 173 -17.02 16.50 9.74
CA ARG A 173 -17.08 15.04 9.59
C ARG A 173 -18.50 14.49 9.78
N LYS A 174 -19.53 15.18 9.29
CA LYS A 174 -20.91 14.69 9.37
C LYS A 174 -21.30 13.96 8.10
N ALA A 175 -21.84 12.76 8.23
CA ALA A 175 -22.36 12.01 7.09
C ALA A 175 -23.44 12.81 6.36
N SER A 176 -23.29 12.98 5.05
CA SER A 176 -24.21 13.79 4.25
C SER A 176 -24.35 13.35 2.79
N SER A 177 -23.46 12.48 2.30
CA SER A 177 -23.56 11.95 0.94
C SER A 177 -24.48 10.74 0.87
N VAL A 178 -25.25 10.67 -0.22
CA VAL A 178 -26.04 9.49 -0.64
C VAL A 178 -25.42 8.79 -1.86
N ALA A 179 -24.18 9.15 -2.20
CA ALA A 179 -23.50 8.61 -3.37
C ALA A 179 -23.31 7.09 -3.27
N LYS A 180 -23.66 6.40 -4.35
CA LYS A 180 -23.53 4.94 -4.49
C LYS A 180 -22.42 4.54 -5.46
N THR A 181 -21.79 5.52 -6.12
CA THR A 181 -20.72 5.31 -7.11
C THR A 181 -19.55 6.23 -6.80
N VAL A 182 -18.36 5.84 -7.23
CA VAL A 182 -17.14 6.62 -7.03
C VAL A 182 -17.23 7.97 -7.75
N GLU A 183 -17.76 8.02 -8.97
CA GLU A 183 -17.98 9.29 -9.68
C GLU A 183 -18.99 10.20 -8.94
N GLY A 184 -20.06 9.62 -8.39
CA GLY A 184 -21.01 10.37 -7.57
C GLY A 184 -20.39 10.90 -6.29
N ALA A 185 -19.56 10.10 -5.62
CA ALA A 185 -18.83 10.48 -4.42
C ALA A 185 -17.83 11.61 -4.71
N VAL A 186 -17.03 11.49 -5.76
CA VAL A 186 -16.10 12.55 -6.21
C VAL A 186 -16.86 13.82 -6.56
N GLY A 187 -17.97 13.72 -7.30
CA GLY A 187 -18.80 14.88 -7.65
C GLY A 187 -19.40 15.59 -6.43
N PHE A 188 -19.75 14.84 -5.39
CA PHE A 188 -20.17 15.39 -4.10
C PHE A 188 -19.00 16.11 -3.39
N LEU A 189 -17.85 15.47 -3.26
CA LEU A 189 -16.67 16.02 -2.56
C LEU A 189 -16.15 17.31 -3.22
N VAL A 190 -16.16 17.40 -4.56
CA VAL A 190 -15.74 18.61 -5.29
C VAL A 190 -16.63 19.82 -4.94
N LYS A 191 -17.90 19.59 -4.56
CA LYS A 191 -18.83 20.63 -4.12
C LYS A 191 -18.73 20.94 -2.63
N ASP A 192 -18.49 19.93 -1.81
CA ASP A 192 -18.39 20.05 -0.33
C ASP A 192 -17.08 20.73 0.09
N LEU A 193 -15.97 20.46 -0.63
CA LEU A 193 -14.65 21.03 -0.33
C LEU A 193 -14.54 22.49 -0.80
N ASN A 194 -13.94 23.34 0.05
CA ASN A 194 -13.64 24.73 -0.30
C ASN A 194 -12.53 24.82 -1.38
N LEU A 195 -12.36 26.00 -1.99
CA LEU A 195 -11.38 26.20 -3.08
C LEU A 195 -9.94 25.93 -2.64
N ARG A 196 -9.57 26.30 -1.41
CA ARG A 196 -8.21 26.16 -0.89
C ARG A 196 -7.84 24.69 -0.75
N THR A 197 -8.69 23.89 -0.10
CA THR A 197 -8.49 22.44 0.06
C THR A 197 -8.44 21.73 -1.30
N ARG A 198 -9.32 22.10 -2.24
CA ARG A 198 -9.29 21.56 -3.60
C ARG A 198 -7.98 21.85 -4.33
N SER A 199 -7.49 23.07 -4.22
CA SER A 199 -6.22 23.46 -4.84
C SER A 199 -5.02 22.75 -4.20
N LEU A 200 -5.03 22.58 -2.88
CA LEU A 200 -3.99 21.83 -2.17
C LEU A 200 -3.95 20.36 -2.62
N ILE A 201 -5.11 19.70 -2.74
CA ILE A 201 -5.19 18.32 -3.24
C ILE A 201 -4.68 18.25 -4.70
N ALA A 202 -5.12 19.16 -5.56
CA ALA A 202 -4.72 19.22 -6.97
C ALA A 202 -3.19 19.38 -7.13
N ASN A 203 -2.58 20.26 -6.34
CA ASN A 203 -1.15 20.58 -6.46
C ASN A 203 -0.22 19.64 -5.68
N SER A 204 -0.77 18.76 -4.83
CA SER A 204 0.04 17.76 -4.13
C SER A 204 0.71 16.80 -5.12
N ARG A 205 1.94 16.36 -4.83
CA ARG A 205 2.61 15.34 -5.67
C ARG A 205 1.97 13.97 -5.46
N ASP A 206 1.99 13.11 -6.48
CA ASP A 206 1.47 11.74 -6.35
C ASP A 206 2.17 10.92 -5.26
N ALA A 207 3.46 11.19 -5.02
CA ALA A 207 4.22 10.62 -3.92
C ALA A 207 3.67 10.98 -2.53
N ASN A 208 2.89 12.06 -2.43
CA ASN A 208 2.30 12.54 -1.18
C ASN A 208 0.87 12.00 -0.95
N ILE A 209 0.40 11.04 -1.76
CA ILE A 209 -0.95 10.48 -1.60
C ILE A 209 -1.17 9.88 -0.21
N ALA A 210 -0.14 9.31 0.40
CA ALA A 210 -0.20 8.73 1.73
C ALA A 210 -0.46 9.79 2.80
N ALA A 211 0.17 10.96 2.68
CA ALA A 211 -0.04 12.08 3.58
C ALA A 211 -1.42 12.74 3.40
N LEU A 212 -1.88 12.87 2.15
CA LEU A 212 -3.26 13.30 1.88
C LEU A 212 -4.27 12.33 2.49
N TYR A 213 -4.04 11.03 2.33
CA TYR A 213 -4.89 9.99 2.89
C TYR A 213 -4.94 10.10 4.40
N PHE A 214 -3.79 10.15 5.07
CA PHE A 214 -3.70 10.31 6.51
C PHE A 214 -4.50 11.53 7.01
N SER A 215 -4.49 12.63 6.25
CA SER A 215 -5.20 13.87 6.61
C SER A 215 -6.71 13.80 6.32
N MET A 216 -7.13 13.05 5.30
CA MET A 216 -8.51 13.06 4.78
C MET A 216 -9.32 11.80 5.09
N ALA A 217 -8.71 10.71 5.54
CA ALA A 217 -9.36 9.39 5.64
C ALA A 217 -10.65 9.46 6.47
N ASP A 218 -10.59 10.03 7.68
CA ASP A 218 -11.77 10.16 8.55
C ASP A 218 -12.88 11.02 7.90
N TYR A 219 -12.49 12.12 7.26
CA TYR A 219 -13.45 12.97 6.57
C TYR A 219 -14.16 12.19 5.46
N LEU A 220 -13.41 11.47 4.62
CA LEU A 220 -13.96 10.66 3.52
C LEU A 220 -14.88 9.55 4.05
N LYS A 221 -14.41 8.79 5.05
CA LYS A 221 -15.14 7.66 5.63
C LYS A 221 -16.48 8.10 6.20
N VAL A 222 -16.52 9.22 6.94
CA VAL A 222 -17.77 9.69 7.53
C VAL A 222 -18.67 10.39 6.51
N LYS A 223 -18.15 11.32 5.69
CA LYS A 223 -18.98 12.08 4.73
C LYS A 223 -19.66 11.18 3.71
N LEU A 224 -19.00 10.10 3.30
CA LEU A 224 -19.49 9.13 2.32
C LEU A 224 -20.20 7.92 2.95
N ALA A 225 -20.36 7.92 4.28
CA ALA A 225 -21.02 6.87 5.03
C ALA A 225 -20.38 5.48 4.82
N LEU A 226 -19.06 5.42 4.62
CA LEU A 226 -18.34 4.15 4.47
C LEU A 226 -18.37 3.35 5.79
N ASP A 227 -18.13 4.02 6.91
CA ASP A 227 -18.23 3.42 8.26
C ASP A 227 -19.66 3.00 8.62
N ALA A 228 -20.66 3.63 7.99
CA ALA A 228 -22.07 3.32 8.17
C ALA A 228 -22.58 2.24 7.18
N GLY A 229 -21.68 1.58 6.45
CA GLY A 229 -22.01 0.43 5.61
C GLY A 229 -22.59 0.78 4.24
N ASN A 230 -22.12 1.87 3.60
CA ASN A 230 -22.47 2.20 2.21
C ASN A 230 -21.93 1.14 1.22
N LYS A 231 -22.59 -0.02 1.19
CA LYS A 231 -22.16 -1.20 0.44
C LYS A 231 -22.09 -0.95 -1.06
N ALA A 232 -23.04 -0.20 -1.62
CA ALA A 232 -23.04 0.09 -3.05
C ALA A 232 -21.77 0.85 -3.49
N LEU A 233 -21.31 1.80 -2.67
CA LEU A 233 -20.08 2.53 -2.94
C LEU A 233 -18.84 1.64 -2.77
N LEU A 234 -18.81 0.76 -1.76
CA LEU A 234 -17.74 -0.24 -1.58
C LEU A 234 -17.64 -1.18 -2.78
N ASP A 235 -18.79 -1.70 -3.26
CA ASP A 235 -18.89 -2.59 -4.42
C ASP A 235 -18.41 -1.87 -5.69
N ASP A 236 -18.74 -0.58 -5.87
CA ASP A 236 -18.26 0.21 -7.01
C ASP A 236 -16.75 0.48 -6.95
N CYS A 237 -16.19 0.71 -5.74
CA CYS A 237 -14.74 0.80 -5.55
C CYS A 237 -14.05 -0.52 -5.91
N ALA A 238 -14.58 -1.65 -5.44
CA ALA A 238 -14.01 -2.97 -5.72
C ALA A 238 -14.01 -3.30 -7.21
N ARG A 239 -15.10 -2.96 -7.91
CA ARG A 239 -15.21 -3.07 -9.37
C ARG A 239 -14.14 -2.26 -10.10
N ILE A 240 -13.89 -1.02 -9.69
CA ILE A 240 -12.85 -0.16 -10.30
C ILE A 240 -11.45 -0.75 -10.11
N GLU A 241 -11.17 -1.32 -8.94
CA GLU A 241 -9.87 -1.96 -8.65
C GLU A 241 -9.74 -3.38 -9.22
N GLY A 242 -10.80 -3.93 -9.82
CA GLY A 242 -10.83 -5.30 -10.30
C GLY A 242 -10.64 -6.32 -9.16
N LYS A 243 -11.29 -6.08 -8.02
CA LYS A 243 -11.27 -6.94 -6.82
C LYS A 243 -12.69 -7.40 -6.50
N GLU A 244 -12.80 -8.57 -5.84
CA GLU A 244 -14.10 -9.09 -5.38
C GLU A 244 -14.70 -8.24 -4.26
N SER A 245 -13.84 -7.67 -3.41
CA SER A 245 -14.23 -6.80 -2.31
C SER A 245 -13.08 -5.86 -1.94
N LEU A 246 -13.41 -4.79 -1.21
CA LEU A 246 -12.46 -3.85 -0.62
C LEU A 246 -12.85 -3.58 0.82
N ASP A 247 -11.85 -3.37 1.66
CA ASP A 247 -12.05 -2.79 2.99
C ASP A 247 -12.31 -1.28 2.87
N ILE A 248 -12.82 -0.70 3.97
CA ILE A 248 -13.20 0.72 4.02
C ILE A 248 -12.00 1.63 3.75
N GLU A 249 -10.83 1.27 4.24
CA GLU A 249 -9.60 2.06 4.10
C GLU A 249 -9.14 2.11 2.63
N ASP A 250 -9.16 0.98 1.94
CA ASP A 250 -8.86 0.91 0.51
C ASP A 250 -9.90 1.64 -0.33
N ALA A 251 -11.19 1.53 0.00
CA ALA A 251 -12.25 2.26 -0.70
C ALA A 251 -12.08 3.77 -0.55
N ALA A 252 -11.77 4.26 0.65
CA ALA A 252 -11.46 5.67 0.89
C ALA A 252 -10.26 6.13 0.06
N MET A 253 -9.21 5.30 -0.06
CA MET A 253 -8.05 5.60 -0.91
C MET A 253 -8.41 5.65 -2.40
N VAL A 254 -9.24 4.72 -2.91
CA VAL A 254 -9.72 4.72 -4.30
C VAL A 254 -10.44 6.04 -4.60
N ILE A 255 -11.34 6.45 -3.72
CA ILE A 255 -12.10 7.70 -3.86
C ILE A 255 -11.17 8.91 -3.80
N LEU A 256 -10.19 8.94 -2.89
CA LEU A 256 -9.22 10.02 -2.79
C LEU A 256 -8.38 10.15 -4.07
N LYS A 257 -7.88 9.05 -4.63
CA LYS A 257 -7.12 9.06 -5.88
C LYS A 257 -7.97 9.57 -7.05
N LYS A 258 -9.23 9.16 -7.13
CA LYS A 258 -10.18 9.64 -8.15
C LYS A 258 -10.52 11.12 -7.97
N LEU A 259 -10.70 11.58 -6.73
CA LEU A 259 -10.89 12.99 -6.41
C LEU A 259 -9.68 13.81 -6.85
N LYS A 260 -8.47 13.39 -6.51
CA LYS A 260 -7.23 14.06 -6.91
C LYS A 260 -7.12 14.18 -8.43
N GLY A 261 -7.27 13.08 -9.17
CA GLY A 261 -7.22 13.11 -10.64
C GLY A 261 -8.36 13.91 -11.30
N ARG A 262 -9.49 14.12 -10.61
CA ARG A 262 -10.51 15.07 -11.03
C ARG A 262 -10.06 16.51 -10.81
N LEU A 263 -9.55 16.83 -9.62
CA LEU A 263 -9.13 18.19 -9.25
C LEU A 263 -7.89 18.66 -10.03
N GLU A 264 -6.98 17.76 -10.41
CA GLU A 264 -5.82 18.09 -11.26
C GLU A 264 -6.19 18.59 -12.65
N ARG A 265 -7.37 18.22 -13.17
CA ARG A 265 -7.84 18.70 -14.47
C ARG A 265 -8.41 20.13 -14.40
N ASP A 266 -9.03 20.47 -13.27
CA ASP A 266 -9.92 21.63 -13.16
C ASP A 266 -9.39 22.71 -12.18
N HIS A 267 -8.40 22.41 -11.32
CA HIS A 267 -8.01 23.24 -10.16
C HIS A 267 -6.50 23.44 -9.97
N VAL A 268 -5.68 23.22 -11.00
CA VAL A 268 -4.26 23.62 -10.99
C VAL A 268 -4.22 25.14 -11.13
N LEU A 269 -4.15 25.84 -9.99
CA LEU A 269 -3.91 27.28 -9.97
C LEU A 269 -2.53 27.58 -10.57
N ARG A 270 -2.50 28.13 -11.79
CA ARG A 270 -1.28 28.70 -12.35
C ARG A 270 -1.13 30.13 -11.82
N VAL A 271 0.03 30.44 -11.27
CA VAL A 271 0.43 31.84 -11.04
C VAL A 271 0.60 32.46 -12.42
N VAL A 272 -0.30 33.38 -12.79
CA VAL A 272 -0.15 34.17 -14.02
C VAL A 272 0.86 35.29 -13.71
N PRO A 273 1.97 35.42 -14.46
CA PRO A 273 2.98 36.45 -14.24
C PRO A 273 2.44 37.87 -14.46
#